data_AF-A0A0Q7H6I2-F1
#
_entry.id   AF-A0A0Q7H6I2-F1
#
_cell.length_a   1.000
_cell.length_b   1.000
_cell.length_c   1.000
_cell.angle_alpha   90.00
_cell.angle_beta   90.00
_cell.angle_gamma   90.00
#
_symmetry.space_group_name_H-M   'P 1'
#
loop_
_entity.id
_entity.type
_entity.pdbx_description
1 polymer ?
#
loop_
_entity_poly.entity_id
_entity_poly.type
_entity_poly.pdbx_seq_one_letter_code
_entity_poly.pdbx_strand_id
1 'polypeptide(L)'
;MTDADRDVEVITPGGSGDRVSYYPYRDLEKSIRDALRAVYRDVVVLRTAADAKANEATGVSLVFAPRITTASSSSSWISWPPTSFTAEVACVVTDAAGAEVTRVRAAGNGTAEFGEFKGDFGLAARRAATRLTSQLSSEVRRNEKLLR
;
A
#
# COMPACT_ATOMS: atom_id res chain seq x y z
N MET A 1 -9.07 -3.33 4.60
CA MET A 1 -9.48 -2.99 3.22
C MET A 1 -10.79 -3.70 3.00
N THR A 2 -11.86 -2.94 2.86
CA THR A 2 -13.18 -3.44 2.50
C THR A 2 -13.25 -3.68 0.99
N ASP A 3 -14.28 -4.38 0.52
CA ASP A 3 -14.52 -4.51 -0.91
C ASP A 3 -14.78 -3.15 -1.55
N ALA A 4 -15.50 -2.26 -0.86
CA ALA A 4 -15.71 -0.89 -1.31
C ALA A 4 -14.39 -0.11 -1.47
N ASP A 5 -13.39 -0.34 -0.61
CA ASP A 5 -12.08 0.31 -0.75
C ASP A 5 -11.39 -0.09 -2.08
N ARG A 6 -11.57 -1.33 -2.54
CA ARG A 6 -10.93 -1.84 -3.77
C ARG A 6 -11.49 -1.21 -5.04
N ASP A 7 -12.71 -0.69 -4.96
CA ASP A 7 -13.39 -0.02 -6.06
C ASP A 7 -13.08 1.50 -6.11
N VAL A 8 -12.32 2.02 -5.15
CA VAL A 8 -11.90 3.43 -5.14
C VAL A 8 -10.90 3.68 -6.26
N GLU A 9 -11.37 4.34 -7.32
CA GLU A 9 -10.54 4.85 -8.40
C GLU A 9 -9.91 6.19 -8.00
N VAL A 10 -8.62 6.34 -8.28
CA VAL A 10 -7.88 7.59 -8.16
C VAL A 10 -7.41 8.00 -9.55
N ILE A 11 -7.56 9.29 -9.84
CA ILE A 11 -7.15 9.86 -11.11
C ILE A 11 -6.16 10.99 -10.84
N THR A 12 -4.91 10.82 -11.29
CA THR A 12 -3.84 11.80 -11.10
C THR A 12 -3.24 12.26 -12.43
N PRO A 13 -2.49 13.37 -12.46
CA PRO A 13 -1.84 13.84 -13.68
C PRO A 13 -0.82 12.83 -14.21
N GLY A 14 -0.89 12.54 -15.52
CA GLY A 14 0.09 11.72 -16.25
C GLY A 14 1.22 12.51 -16.89
N GLY A 15 1.08 13.84 -16.99
CA GLY A 15 1.93 14.71 -17.78
C GLY A 15 1.29 15.10 -19.12
N SER A 16 1.72 16.20 -19.75
CA SER A 16 1.16 16.71 -21.02
C SER A 16 -0.36 16.94 -21.04
N GLY A 17 -0.97 17.25 -19.89
CA GLY A 17 -2.43 17.41 -19.78
C GLY A 17 -3.21 16.10 -19.72
N ASP A 18 -2.52 14.96 -19.78
CA ASP A 18 -3.14 13.63 -19.67
C ASP A 18 -3.39 13.21 -18.22
N ARG A 19 -4.26 12.22 -18.04
CA ARG A 19 -4.66 11.68 -16.74
C ARG A 19 -4.41 10.17 -16.71
N VAL A 20 -3.94 9.69 -15.56
CA VAL A 20 -3.79 8.26 -15.29
C VAL A 20 -4.79 7.89 -14.22
N SER A 21 -5.57 6.85 -14.45
CA SER A 21 -6.44 6.26 -13.43
C SER A 21 -5.96 4.89 -12.99
N TYR A 22 -6.20 4.58 -11.73
CA TYR A 22 -5.80 3.33 -11.07
C TYR A 22 -6.60 3.15 -9.78
N TYR A 23 -6.47 1.98 -9.17
CA TYR A 23 -7.24 1.59 -7.98
C TYR A 23 -6.28 1.28 -6.85
N PRO A 24 -5.85 2.27 -6.05
CA PRO A 24 -4.71 2.13 -5.13
C PRO A 24 -4.85 0.94 -4.18
N TYR A 25 -6.04 0.71 -3.66
CA TYR A 25 -6.32 -0.41 -2.77
C TYR A 25 -6.20 -1.75 -3.48
N ARG A 26 -6.83 -1.90 -4.66
CA ARG A 26 -6.75 -3.15 -5.42
C ARG A 26 -5.32 -3.43 -5.90
N ASP A 27 -4.63 -2.40 -6.37
CA ASP A 27 -3.34 -2.54 -7.04
C ASP A 27 -2.18 -2.71 -6.05
N LEU A 28 -2.26 -2.12 -4.84
CA LEU A 28 -1.25 -2.29 -3.77
C LEU A 28 -1.56 -3.40 -2.77
N GLU A 29 -2.73 -4.05 -2.83
CA GLU A 29 -3.09 -5.10 -1.88
C GLU A 29 -2.01 -6.19 -1.83
N LYS A 30 -1.59 -6.70 -2.98
CA LYS A 30 -0.57 -7.75 -3.05
C LYS A 30 0.73 -7.30 -2.36
N SER A 31 1.21 -6.10 -2.67
CA SER A 31 2.41 -5.52 -2.06
C SER A 31 2.33 -5.41 -0.54
N ILE A 32 1.20 -4.93 -0.01
CA ILE A 32 0.99 -4.81 1.44
C ILE A 32 0.97 -6.20 2.09
N ARG A 33 0.28 -7.17 1.48
CA ARG A 33 0.26 -8.54 2.00
C ARG A 33 1.63 -9.20 1.96
N ASP A 34 2.40 -9.01 0.89
CA ASP A 34 3.74 -9.56 0.75
C ASP A 34 4.69 -8.96 1.81
N ALA A 35 4.56 -7.66 2.10
CA ALA A 35 5.31 -7.01 3.19
C ALA A 35 4.98 -7.64 4.57
N LEU A 36 3.71 -7.89 4.84
CA LEU A 36 3.28 -8.52 6.10
C LEU A 36 3.72 -9.99 6.16
N ARG A 37 3.63 -10.74 5.05
CA ARG A 37 4.09 -12.15 4.96
C ARG A 37 5.60 -12.31 5.09
N ALA A 38 6.36 -11.24 4.83
CA ALA A 38 7.79 -11.22 5.13
C ALA A 38 8.07 -11.16 6.64
N VAL A 39 7.08 -10.87 7.48
CA VAL A 39 7.22 -10.78 8.95
C VAL A 39 6.42 -11.86 9.67
N TYR A 40 5.19 -12.10 9.22
CA TYR A 40 4.25 -13.04 9.83
C TYR A 40 4.08 -14.28 8.97
N ARG A 41 3.93 -15.43 9.64
CA ARG A 41 3.72 -16.72 8.97
C ARG A 41 2.38 -16.76 8.23
N ASP A 42 1.32 -16.31 8.90
CA ASP A 42 -0.05 -16.41 8.42
C ASP A 42 -0.66 -15.02 8.25
N VAL A 43 -1.01 -14.67 7.01
CA VAL A 43 -1.63 -13.38 6.66
C VAL A 43 -2.84 -13.64 5.79
N VAL A 44 -4.00 -13.26 6.32
CA VAL A 44 -5.31 -13.39 5.66
C VAL A 44 -5.94 -12.02 5.46
N VAL A 45 -6.74 -11.89 4.41
CA VAL A 45 -7.53 -10.68 4.17
C VAL A 45 -8.88 -10.85 4.88
N LEU A 46 -9.17 -9.94 5.79
CA LEU A 46 -10.47 -9.88 6.46
C LEU A 46 -11.45 -9.11 5.58
N ARG A 47 -12.67 -9.64 5.41
CA ARG A 47 -13.75 -8.94 4.70
C ARG A 47 -14.28 -7.75 5.50
N THR A 48 -14.29 -7.87 6.83
CA THR A 48 -14.72 -6.83 7.76
C THR A 48 -13.71 -6.75 8.91
N ALA A 49 -13.35 -5.54 9.33
CA ALA A 49 -12.40 -5.35 10.44
C ALA A 49 -13.08 -5.49 11.83
N ALA A 50 -14.41 -5.44 11.87
CA ALA A 50 -15.19 -5.27 13.11
C ALA A 50 -15.81 -6.56 13.66
N ASP A 51 -15.49 -7.73 13.10
CA ASP A 51 -16.00 -9.01 13.60
C ASP A 51 -15.00 -9.64 14.58
N ALA A 52 -14.91 -9.08 15.78
CA ALA A 52 -13.98 -9.52 16.82
C ALA A 52 -14.16 -11.02 17.15
N LYS A 53 -15.39 -11.53 17.14
CA LYS A 53 -15.68 -12.95 17.39
C LYS A 53 -15.15 -13.84 16.27
N ALA A 54 -15.31 -13.43 15.01
CA ALA A 54 -14.73 -14.17 13.89
C ALA A 54 -13.20 -14.13 13.94
N ASN A 55 -12.61 -12.97 14.24
CA ASN A 55 -11.16 -12.77 14.33
C ASN A 55 -10.54 -13.67 15.40
N GLU A 56 -11.12 -13.69 16.62
CA GLU A 56 -10.71 -14.59 17.70
C GLU A 56 -10.86 -16.06 17.32
N ALA A 57 -11.99 -16.45 16.71
CA ALA A 57 -12.22 -17.83 16.28
C ALA A 57 -11.23 -18.32 15.21
N THR A 58 -10.73 -17.41 14.35
CA THR A 58 -9.67 -17.69 13.37
C THR A 58 -8.25 -17.60 13.94
N GLY A 59 -8.07 -17.24 15.21
CA GLY A 59 -6.75 -17.09 15.83
C GLY A 59 -5.97 -15.87 15.34
N VAL A 60 -6.65 -14.81 14.88
CA VAL A 60 -6.00 -13.58 14.42
C VAL A 60 -5.50 -12.78 15.63
N SER A 61 -4.19 -12.65 15.77
CA SER A 61 -3.57 -11.87 16.86
C SER A 61 -3.54 -10.37 16.62
N LEU A 62 -3.43 -9.95 15.36
CA LEU A 62 -3.28 -8.55 14.95
C LEU A 62 -4.09 -8.27 13.68
N VAL A 63 -4.78 -7.13 13.67
CA VAL A 63 -5.53 -6.64 12.52
C VAL A 63 -4.90 -5.34 12.03
N PHE A 64 -4.52 -5.32 10.74
CA PHE A 64 -3.98 -4.12 10.09
C PHE A 64 -5.08 -3.47 9.25
N ALA A 65 -5.45 -2.23 9.59
CA ALA A 65 -6.40 -1.42 8.84
C ALA A 65 -5.65 -0.34 8.03
N PRO A 66 -5.30 -0.59 6.75
CA PRO A 66 -4.52 0.34 5.95
C PRO A 66 -5.38 1.46 5.37
N ARG A 67 -4.81 2.66 5.36
CA ARG A 67 -5.25 3.81 4.57
C ARG A 67 -4.17 4.13 3.56
N ILE A 68 -4.53 4.16 2.28
CA ILE A 68 -3.58 4.32 1.18
C ILE A 68 -3.75 5.72 0.58
N THR A 69 -2.62 6.40 0.40
CA THR A 69 -2.55 7.68 -0.31
C THR A 69 -1.55 7.55 -1.44
N THR A 70 -1.88 8.09 -2.62
CA THR A 70 -1.02 8.04 -3.79
C THR A 70 -0.99 9.39 -4.49
N ALA A 71 0.12 9.69 -5.16
CA ALA A 71 0.22 10.83 -6.05
C ALA A 71 1.15 10.49 -7.22
N SER A 72 0.86 11.04 -8.40
CA SER A 72 1.77 11.01 -9.55
C SER A 72 2.04 12.40 -10.06
N SER A 73 3.23 12.59 -10.62
CA SER A 73 3.59 13.83 -11.30
C SER A 73 4.60 13.55 -12.41
N SER A 74 4.76 14.53 -13.29
CA SER A 74 5.76 14.50 -14.36
C SER A 74 6.67 15.72 -14.21
N SER A 75 7.98 15.50 -14.37
CA SER A 75 9.00 16.54 -14.24
C SER A 75 9.01 17.55 -15.38
N SER A 76 8.29 17.29 -16.47
CA SER A 76 8.08 18.23 -17.57
C SER A 76 6.63 18.24 -18.03
N TRP A 77 6.20 19.41 -18.49
CA TRP A 77 4.91 19.64 -19.14
C TRP A 77 4.75 18.87 -20.45
N ILE A 78 5.84 18.38 -21.06
CA ILE A 78 5.86 17.61 -22.31
C ILE A 78 6.03 16.09 -22.08
N SER A 79 6.42 15.64 -20.88
CA SER A 79 6.75 14.22 -20.67
C SER A 79 5.54 13.39 -20.26
N TRP A 80 5.15 12.48 -21.14
CA TRP A 80 4.33 11.31 -20.86
C TRP A 80 5.19 10.05 -21.07
N PRO A 81 5.13 9.01 -20.21
CA PRO A 81 4.29 8.80 -19.01
C PRO A 81 4.77 9.58 -17.75
N PRO A 82 4.07 9.51 -16.59
CA PRO A 82 4.51 10.17 -15.36
C PRO A 82 5.88 9.67 -14.88
N THR A 83 6.79 10.61 -14.61
CA THR A 83 8.16 10.33 -14.19
C THR A 83 8.34 10.16 -12.70
N SER A 84 7.30 10.46 -11.90
CA SER A 84 7.32 10.29 -10.45
C SER A 84 5.99 9.72 -9.96
N PHE A 85 6.08 8.79 -9.02
CA PHE A 85 4.95 8.23 -8.30
C PHE A 85 5.30 8.09 -6.81
N THR A 86 4.37 8.47 -5.95
CA THR A 86 4.46 8.24 -4.51
C THR A 86 3.28 7.41 -4.04
N ALA A 87 3.56 6.49 -3.14
CA ALA A 87 2.58 5.69 -2.42
C ALA A 87 2.88 5.76 -0.93
N GLU A 88 1.84 5.90 -0.12
CA GLU A 88 1.93 5.85 1.32
C GLU A 88 0.85 4.91 1.84
N VAL A 89 1.21 4.11 2.84
CA VAL A 89 0.26 3.33 3.62
C VAL A 89 0.39 3.70 5.10
N ALA A 90 -0.72 4.04 5.72
CA ALA A 90 -0.83 4.23 7.16
C ALA A 90 -1.78 3.16 7.72
N CYS A 91 -1.29 2.31 8.61
CA CYS A 91 -2.05 1.26 9.25
C CYS A 91 -2.32 1.63 10.70
N VAL A 92 -3.60 1.58 11.09
CA VAL A 92 -3.95 1.37 12.50
C VAL A 92 -3.88 -0.13 12.75
N VAL A 93 -3.17 -0.54 13.80
CA VAL A 93 -3.01 -1.94 14.17
C VAL A 93 -3.74 -2.19 15.47
N THR A 94 -4.69 -3.13 15.46
CA THR A 94 -5.45 -3.54 16.64
C THR A 94 -5.16 -5.00 16.99
N ASP A 95 -5.48 -5.39 18.21
CA ASP A 95 -5.57 -6.80 18.59
C ASP A 95 -6.89 -7.44 18.09
N ALA A 96 -7.10 -8.71 18.43
CA ALA A 96 -8.31 -9.46 18.09
C ALA A 96 -9.61 -8.83 18.65
N ALA A 97 -9.50 -8.19 19.81
CA ALA A 97 -10.60 -7.52 20.49
C ALA A 97 -10.89 -6.11 19.92
N GLY A 98 -10.06 -5.63 19.00
CA GLY A 98 -10.18 -4.32 18.37
C GLY A 98 -9.51 -3.18 19.16
N ALA A 99 -8.75 -3.49 20.22
CA ALA A 99 -7.99 -2.46 20.94
C ALA A 99 -6.75 -2.07 20.14
N GLU A 100 -6.52 -0.76 19.98
CA GLU A 100 -5.36 -0.25 19.25
C GLU A 100 -4.05 -0.63 19.96
N VAL A 101 -3.19 -1.38 19.28
CA VAL A 101 -1.85 -1.75 19.75
C VAL A 101 -0.85 -0.66 19.38
N THR A 102 -0.90 -0.18 18.14
CA THR A 102 0.02 0.81 17.58
C THR A 102 -0.45 1.30 16.20
N ARG A 103 0.33 2.22 15.61
CA ARG A 103 0.18 2.67 14.23
C ARG A 103 1.50 2.50 13.49
N VAL A 104 1.43 2.09 12.23
CA VAL A 104 2.59 1.92 11.36
C VAL A 104 2.37 2.74 10.10
N ARG A 105 3.42 3.39 9.61
CA ARG A 105 3.38 4.13 8.35
C ARG A 105 4.58 3.73 7.50
N ALA A 106 4.35 3.56 6.21
CA ALA A 106 5.42 3.37 5.24
C ALA A 106 5.13 4.19 3.99
N ALA A 107 6.19 4.61 3.31
CA ALA A 107 6.12 5.34 2.07
C ALA A 107 7.00 4.69 1.01
N GLY A 108 6.68 4.94 -0.25
CA GLY A 108 7.44 4.50 -1.39
C GLY A 108 7.42 5.57 -2.44
N ASN A 109 8.58 5.95 -2.92
CA ASN A 109 8.72 6.82 -4.07
C ASN A 109 9.34 6.04 -5.23
N GLY A 110 8.89 6.32 -6.43
CA GLY A 110 9.45 5.74 -7.64
C GLY A 110 9.59 6.82 -8.69
N THR A 111 10.75 6.83 -9.33
CA THR A 111 11.03 7.68 -10.47
C THR A 111 11.32 6.80 -11.67
N ALA A 112 11.05 7.32 -12.86
CA ALA A 112 11.46 6.72 -14.11
C ALA A 112 11.80 7.82 -15.11
N GLU A 113 12.95 7.67 -15.78
CA GLU A 113 13.40 8.62 -16.80
C GLU A 113 12.85 8.25 -18.18
N PHE A 114 12.78 9.22 -19.09
CA PHE A 114 12.15 9.08 -20.41
C PHE A 114 12.65 7.86 -21.21
N GLY A 115 13.94 7.51 -21.07
CA GLY A 115 14.55 6.35 -21.74
C GLY A 115 14.32 5.00 -21.04
N GLU A 116 13.86 5.00 -19.79
CA GLU A 116 13.65 3.78 -19.00
C GLU A 116 12.28 3.15 -19.25
N PHE A 117 11.30 3.94 -19.68
CA PHE A 117 9.94 3.45 -19.82
C PHE A 117 9.83 2.33 -20.85
N LYS A 118 10.39 2.46 -22.07
CA LYS A 118 10.37 1.40 -23.13
C LYS A 118 9.08 0.54 -23.18
N GLY A 119 7.91 1.13 -22.94
CA GLY A 119 6.61 0.44 -22.87
C GLY A 119 6.09 0.03 -21.47
N ASP A 120 6.91 0.08 -20.41
CA ASP A 120 6.49 -0.02 -19.00
C ASP A 120 6.11 1.35 -18.43
N PHE A 121 4.91 1.82 -18.80
CA PHE A 121 4.35 3.08 -18.30
C PHE A 121 4.05 3.06 -16.78
N GLY A 122 4.11 1.89 -16.13
CA GLY A 122 3.92 1.70 -14.70
C GLY A 122 5.22 1.64 -13.90
N LEU A 123 6.39 1.85 -14.51
CA LEU A 123 7.69 1.63 -13.87
C LEU A 123 7.87 2.46 -12.58
N ALA A 124 7.51 3.75 -12.60
CA ALA A 124 7.57 4.61 -11.42
C ALA A 124 6.67 4.07 -10.29
N ALA A 125 5.43 3.68 -10.61
CA ALA A 125 4.50 3.10 -9.63
C ALA A 125 5.01 1.77 -9.05
N ARG A 126 5.57 0.88 -9.88
CA ARG A 126 6.18 -0.39 -9.44
C ARG A 126 7.36 -0.15 -8.50
N ARG A 127 8.25 0.80 -8.85
CA ARG A 127 9.38 1.18 -7.99
C ARG A 127 8.89 1.73 -6.65
N ALA A 128 7.86 2.56 -6.65
CA ALA A 128 7.23 3.07 -5.44
C ALA A 128 6.65 1.93 -4.58
N ALA A 129 5.89 1.01 -5.19
CA ALA A 129 5.31 -0.14 -4.49
C ALA A 129 6.38 -1.06 -3.87
N THR A 130 7.48 -1.32 -4.59
CA THR A 130 8.61 -2.11 -4.06
C THR A 130 9.25 -1.43 -2.84
N ARG A 131 9.47 -0.11 -2.89
CA ARG A 131 10.01 0.64 -1.74
C ARG A 131 9.04 0.65 -0.57
N LEU A 132 7.76 0.88 -0.83
CA LEU A 132 6.69 0.82 0.16
C LEU A 132 6.66 -0.53 0.88
N THR A 133 6.74 -1.63 0.12
CA THR A 133 6.73 -3.00 0.64
C THR A 133 7.91 -3.24 1.57
N SER A 134 9.12 -2.88 1.12
CA SER A 134 10.35 -3.01 1.91
C SER A 134 10.27 -2.20 3.19
N GLN A 135 9.87 -0.92 3.09
CA GLN A 135 9.76 -0.05 4.27
C GLN A 135 8.71 -0.57 5.25
N LEU A 136 7.53 -0.98 4.78
CA LEU A 136 6.47 -1.51 5.66
C LEU A 136 6.97 -2.74 6.43
N SER A 137 7.61 -3.70 5.78
CA SER A 137 8.16 -4.88 6.45
C SER A 137 9.23 -4.51 7.50
N SER A 138 10.05 -3.49 7.21
CA SER A 138 11.07 -2.98 8.13
C SER A 138 10.44 -2.31 9.35
N GLU A 139 9.45 -1.44 9.17
CA GLU A 139 8.77 -0.75 10.26
C GLU A 139 8.02 -1.71 11.17
N VAL A 140 7.37 -2.74 10.61
CA VAL A 140 6.73 -3.79 11.40
C VAL A 140 7.76 -4.57 12.21
N ARG A 141 8.90 -4.96 11.62
CA ARG A 141 9.97 -5.70 12.32
C ARG A 141 10.63 -4.90 13.44
N ARG A 142 10.72 -3.58 13.32
CA ARG A 142 11.33 -2.70 14.33
C ARG A 142 10.39 -2.38 15.49
N ASN A 143 9.08 -2.60 15.31
CA ASN A 143 8.09 -2.29 16.32
C ASN A 143 7.89 -3.50 17.24
N GLU A 144 8.51 -3.47 18.42
CA GLU A 144 8.48 -4.57 19.39
C GLU A 144 7.05 -4.99 19.79
N LYS A 145 6.09 -4.05 19.77
CA LYS A 145 4.68 -4.35 20.08
C LYS A 145 4.03 -5.30 19.07
N LEU A 146 4.63 -5.43 17.89
CA LEU A 146 4.13 -6.20 16.75
C LEU A 146 4.83 -7.55 16.54
N LEU A 147 5.89 -7.85 17.31
CA LEU A 147 6.66 -9.10 17.24
C LEU A 147 6.08 -10.22 18.13
N ARG A 148 4.76 -10.22 18.32
CA ARG A 148 4.07 -11.16 19.20
C ARG A 148 3.88 -12.53 18.56
#